data_AF-A0AAU7BLN6-F1
#
_entry.id   AF-A0AAU7BLN6-F1
#
_cell.length_a   1.000
_cell.length_b   1.000
_cell.length_c   1.000
_cell.angle_alpha   90.00
_cell.angle_beta   90.00
_cell.angle_gamma   90.00
#
_symmetry.space_group_name_H-M   'P 1'
#
loop_
_entity.id
_entity.type
_entity.pdbx_description
1 polymer ?
#
loop_
_entity_poly.entity_id
_entity_poly.type
_entity_poly.pdbx_seq_one_letter_code
_entity_poly.pdbx_strand_id
1 'polypeptide(L)'
;MNSEIMSFLLPQPDLLQMSFFAFIWGLTILTGLMVALQAKPNGWEKKWRGGSLESSALQADHGSVHDLSETVATAAEKIAGIMPGMLLVVGLLGTFLGLGMALDHASTILQKSGNASVGAMGGAMQDLTAMMQGLGTKFKTSTWGIMAFILLKVWELALGYESRRLAWCIAKVKDQLAISQEKREAARKAHDVFLHKCMANTAKYLSDAMGKQADAMKVQWHQQLELSSNAMKARKISCWCRDSRV
;
A
#
# COMPACT_ATOMS: atom_id res chain seq x y z
N MET A 1 -33.84 -31.25 18.98
CA MET A 1 -32.93 -31.00 17.84
C MET A 1 -31.71 -30.15 18.22
N ASN A 2 -31.87 -28.97 18.84
CA ASN A 2 -30.70 -28.12 19.20
C ASN A 2 -29.70 -28.77 20.18
N SER A 3 -30.16 -29.64 21.08
CA SER A 3 -29.34 -30.34 22.07
C SER A 3 -28.41 -31.41 21.47
N GLU A 4 -28.85 -32.11 20.42
CA GLU A 4 -28.06 -33.18 19.77
C GLU A 4 -26.97 -32.61 18.86
N ILE A 5 -27.25 -31.50 18.20
CA ILE A 5 -26.26 -30.79 17.38
C ILE A 5 -25.17 -30.20 18.28
N MET A 6 -25.56 -29.60 19.42
CA MET A 6 -24.62 -29.02 20.37
C MET A 6 -23.76 -30.09 21.08
N SER A 7 -24.35 -31.26 21.40
CA SER A 7 -23.59 -32.39 21.96
C SER A 7 -22.68 -33.05 20.94
N PHE A 8 -23.02 -33.00 19.64
CA PHE A 8 -22.14 -33.44 18.57
C PHE A 8 -20.93 -32.49 18.39
N LEU A 9 -21.14 -31.18 18.53
CA LEU A 9 -20.10 -30.15 18.41
C LEU A 9 -19.16 -30.06 19.61
N LEU A 10 -19.55 -30.53 20.80
CA LEU A 10 -18.70 -30.52 21.98
C LEU A 10 -17.64 -31.65 21.90
N PRO A 11 -16.38 -31.37 22.30
CA PRO A 11 -15.33 -32.38 22.36
C PRO A 11 -15.73 -33.52 23.29
N GLN A 12 -15.52 -34.76 22.85
CA GLN A 12 -15.45 -35.88 23.79
C GLN A 12 -14.12 -35.78 24.56
N PRO A 13 -14.02 -36.37 25.77
CA PRO A 13 -12.82 -36.31 26.61
C PRO A 13 -11.68 -37.22 26.09
N ASP A 14 -11.46 -37.24 24.77
CA ASP A 14 -10.28 -37.81 24.14
C ASP A 14 -9.18 -36.74 24.10
N LEU A 15 -7.98 -37.09 24.55
CA LEU A 15 -6.84 -36.16 24.71
C LEU A 15 -6.50 -35.48 23.38
N LEU A 16 -6.57 -36.23 22.28
CA LEU A 16 -6.29 -35.72 20.94
C LEU A 16 -7.36 -34.74 20.49
N GLN A 17 -8.63 -35.06 20.71
CA GLN A 17 -9.73 -34.20 20.31
C GLN A 17 -9.71 -32.87 21.09
N MET A 18 -9.42 -32.92 22.39
CA MET A 18 -9.28 -31.73 23.24
C MET A 18 -8.09 -30.85 22.84
N SER A 19 -6.95 -31.43 22.48
CA SER A 19 -5.78 -30.64 22.06
C SER A 19 -6.03 -29.89 20.75
N PHE A 20 -6.65 -30.54 19.74
CA PHE A 20 -7.06 -29.88 18.51
C PHE A 20 -8.12 -28.80 18.74
N PHE A 21 -9.10 -29.06 19.61
CA PHE A 21 -10.12 -28.05 19.97
C PHE A 21 -9.47 -26.81 20.60
N ALA A 22 -8.64 -27.00 21.63
CA ALA A 22 -7.96 -25.92 22.32
C ALA A 22 -7.02 -25.14 21.39
N PHE A 23 -6.31 -25.85 20.51
CA PHE A 23 -5.40 -25.24 19.53
C PHE A 23 -6.16 -24.39 18.50
N ILE A 24 -7.23 -24.92 17.89
CA ILE A 24 -8.03 -24.23 16.87
C ILE A 24 -8.72 -22.99 17.47
N TRP A 25 -9.39 -23.15 18.61
CA TRP A 25 -10.09 -22.03 19.26
C TRP A 25 -9.11 -21.03 19.87
N GLY A 26 -8.03 -21.50 20.48
CA GLY A 26 -6.98 -20.66 21.04
C GLY A 26 -6.34 -19.79 19.97
N LEU A 27 -5.98 -20.37 18.81
CA LEU A 27 -5.49 -19.61 17.67
C LEU A 27 -6.53 -18.62 17.16
N THR A 28 -7.77 -19.04 16.97
CA THR A 28 -8.84 -18.15 16.46
C THR A 28 -9.05 -16.93 17.36
N ILE A 29 -9.11 -17.12 18.67
CA ILE A 29 -9.26 -16.04 19.65
C ILE A 29 -8.00 -15.16 19.67
N LEU A 30 -6.81 -15.78 19.67
CA LEU A 30 -5.54 -15.05 19.65
C LEU A 30 -5.41 -14.16 18.41
N THR A 31 -5.79 -14.66 17.22
CA THR A 31 -5.81 -13.87 15.99
C THR A 31 -6.78 -12.71 16.09
N GLY A 32 -8.01 -12.99 16.53
CA GLY A 32 -9.05 -11.96 16.68
C GLY A 32 -8.60 -10.84 17.62
N LEU A 33 -7.99 -11.20 18.76
CA LEU A 33 -7.45 -10.24 19.73
C LEU A 33 -6.24 -9.48 19.18
N MET A 34 -5.29 -10.16 18.54
CA MET A 34 -4.12 -9.54 17.91
C MET A 34 -4.52 -8.46 16.91
N VAL A 35 -5.49 -8.77 16.04
CA VAL A 35 -6.02 -7.82 15.06
C VAL A 35 -6.76 -6.68 15.76
N ALA A 36 -7.65 -6.97 16.70
CA ALA A 36 -8.41 -5.93 17.41
C ALA A 36 -7.50 -4.95 18.19
N LEU A 37 -6.38 -5.44 18.73
CA LEU A 37 -5.43 -4.63 19.49
C LEU A 37 -4.48 -3.83 18.59
N GLN A 38 -4.02 -4.40 17.47
CA GLN A 38 -2.98 -3.80 16.62
C GLN A 38 -3.50 -3.03 15.40
N ALA A 39 -4.72 -3.28 14.93
CA ALA A 39 -5.33 -2.59 13.79
C ALA A 39 -5.85 -1.19 14.17
N LYS A 40 -4.94 -0.35 14.71
CA LYS A 40 -5.23 1.02 15.15
C LYS A 40 -4.45 2.04 14.29
N PRO A 41 -5.01 3.23 14.05
CA PRO A 41 -4.35 4.29 13.28
C PRO A 41 -2.98 4.69 13.84
N ASN A 42 -2.79 4.62 15.16
CA ASN A 42 -1.50 4.91 15.80
C ASN A 42 -0.40 3.92 15.37
N GLY A 43 -0.75 2.66 15.12
CA GLY A 43 0.18 1.64 14.63
C GLY A 43 0.56 1.86 13.16
N TRP A 44 -0.41 2.29 12.35
CA TRP A 44 -0.20 2.64 10.94
C TRP A 44 0.68 3.88 10.81
N GLU A 45 0.44 4.92 11.62
CA GLU A 45 1.26 6.15 11.59
C GLU A 45 2.71 5.89 12.02
N LYS A 46 2.94 5.02 13.02
CA LYS A 46 4.29 4.64 13.43
C LYS A 46 5.06 3.95 12.31
N LYS A 47 4.40 3.08 11.52
CA LYS A 47 5.02 2.43 10.36
C LYS A 47 5.19 3.36 9.16
N TRP A 48 4.26 4.30 8.98
CA TRP A 48 4.36 5.34 7.96
C TRP A 48 5.58 6.25 8.19
N ARG A 49 5.81 6.66 9.44
CA ARG A 49 6.96 7.52 9.83
C ARG A 49 8.27 6.76 10.02
N GLY A 50 8.20 5.48 10.37
CA GLY A 50 9.36 4.65 10.75
C GLY A 50 10.12 4.02 9.59
N GLY A 51 9.76 4.28 8.33
CA GLY A 51 10.44 3.73 7.16
C GLY A 51 10.55 4.75 6.03
N SER A 52 11.39 4.45 5.03
CA SER A 52 11.65 5.20 3.78
C SER A 52 10.39 5.47 2.90
N LEU A 53 9.19 5.28 3.45
CA LEU A 53 7.91 5.50 2.78
C LEU A 53 7.63 7.00 2.55
N GLU A 54 8.23 7.93 3.30
CA GLU A 54 8.04 9.36 3.00
C GLU A 54 8.66 9.75 1.64
N SER A 55 9.82 9.17 1.30
CA SER A 55 10.46 9.37 -0.01
C SER A 55 9.83 8.51 -1.10
N SER A 56 9.41 7.27 -0.81
CA SER A 56 8.73 6.40 -1.77
C SER A 56 7.27 6.80 -2.05
N ALA A 57 6.55 7.39 -1.07
CA ALA A 57 5.22 7.96 -1.30
C ALA A 57 5.27 9.16 -2.25
N LEU A 58 6.39 9.89 -2.27
CA LEU A 58 6.65 10.95 -3.25
C LEU A 58 7.03 10.41 -4.64
N GLN A 59 7.54 9.18 -4.72
CA GLN A 59 7.82 8.43 -5.96
C GLN A 59 6.64 7.54 -6.40
N ALA A 60 5.50 7.63 -5.72
CA ALA A 60 4.28 6.87 -6.03
C ALA A 60 3.60 7.28 -7.35
N ASP A 61 4.31 7.92 -8.27
CA ASP A 61 3.84 8.10 -9.65
C ASP A 61 3.69 6.74 -10.37
N HIS A 62 4.31 5.66 -9.86
CA HIS A 62 4.30 4.33 -10.50
C HIS A 62 3.88 3.15 -9.59
N GLY A 63 3.58 3.37 -8.29
CA GLY A 63 3.13 2.32 -7.36
C GLY A 63 1.67 2.50 -6.97
N SER A 64 0.87 1.42 -6.97
CA SER A 64 -0.55 1.55 -6.64
C SER A 64 -0.71 1.89 -5.14
N VAL A 65 -1.74 2.67 -4.80
CA VAL A 65 -2.05 3.00 -3.38
C VAL A 65 -2.36 1.73 -2.55
N HIS A 66 -2.65 0.61 -3.23
CA HIS A 66 -2.83 -0.70 -2.60
C HIS A 66 -1.50 -1.27 -2.08
N ASP A 67 -0.42 -1.19 -2.87
CA ASP A 67 0.93 -1.62 -2.45
C ASP A 67 1.45 -0.80 -1.26
N LEU A 68 1.14 0.50 -1.26
CA LEU A 68 1.46 1.39 -0.14
C LEU A 68 0.69 0.99 1.13
N SER A 69 -0.60 0.66 1.00
CA SER A 69 -1.43 0.17 2.11
C SER A 69 -0.92 -1.15 2.67
N GLU A 70 -0.48 -2.07 1.80
CA GLU A 70 0.08 -3.37 2.21
C GLU A 70 1.44 -3.23 2.91
N THR A 71 2.23 -2.23 2.54
CA THR A 71 3.51 -1.94 3.20
C THR A 71 3.31 -1.35 4.60
N VAL A 72 2.24 -0.58 4.81
CA VAL A 72 1.87 0.01 6.11
C VAL A 72 1.18 -1.02 7.03
N ALA A 73 0.71 -2.14 6.48
CA ALA A 73 0.03 -3.19 7.23
C ALA A 73 0.85 -3.68 8.44
N THR A 74 0.17 -3.88 9.57
CA THR A 74 0.81 -4.48 10.75
C THR A 74 1.06 -5.98 10.52
N ALA A 75 2.06 -6.55 11.19
CA ALA A 75 2.35 -7.98 11.03
C ALA A 75 1.17 -8.86 11.44
N ALA A 76 0.39 -8.42 12.45
CA ALA A 76 -0.84 -9.07 12.87
C ALA A 76 -1.92 -9.07 11.77
N GLU A 77 -2.09 -7.99 11.01
CA GLU A 77 -3.03 -7.93 9.89
C GLU A 77 -2.63 -8.87 8.74
N LYS A 78 -1.32 -8.97 8.44
CA LYS A 78 -0.81 -9.89 7.42
C LYS A 78 -1.03 -11.36 7.81
N ILE A 79 -0.74 -11.69 9.06
CA ILE A 79 -0.95 -13.03 9.61
C ILE A 79 -2.44 -13.35 9.61
N ALA A 80 -3.30 -12.41 10.01
CA ALA A 80 -4.75 -12.60 10.00
C ALA A 80 -5.28 -12.96 8.62
N GLY A 81 -4.80 -12.32 7.54
CA GLY A 81 -5.25 -12.65 6.17
C GLY A 81 -5.00 -14.11 5.76
N ILE A 82 -3.97 -14.76 6.30
CA ILE A 82 -3.55 -16.14 5.94
C ILE A 82 -4.04 -17.17 6.98
N MET A 83 -4.32 -16.74 8.21
CA MET A 83 -4.65 -17.60 9.35
C MET A 83 -5.92 -18.47 9.15
N PRO A 84 -7.01 -17.97 8.55
CA PRO A 84 -8.18 -18.79 8.23
C PRO A 84 -7.81 -20.00 7.37
N GLY A 85 -6.98 -19.79 6.33
CA GLY A 85 -6.53 -20.89 5.47
C GLY A 85 -5.74 -21.94 6.25
N MET A 86 -4.85 -21.50 7.14
CA MET A 86 -4.07 -22.40 8.00
C MET A 86 -4.96 -23.18 8.99
N LEU A 87 -5.97 -22.54 9.57
CA LEU A 87 -6.95 -23.20 10.46
C LEU A 87 -7.73 -24.30 9.74
N LEU A 88 -8.09 -24.07 8.48
CA LEU A 88 -8.76 -25.07 7.65
C LEU A 88 -7.84 -26.27 7.40
N VAL A 89 -6.59 -26.03 7.01
CA VAL A 89 -5.59 -27.10 6.80
C VAL A 89 -5.35 -27.90 8.08
N VAL A 90 -5.25 -27.24 9.24
CA VAL A 90 -5.11 -27.91 10.54
C VAL A 90 -6.33 -28.77 10.88
N GLY A 91 -7.54 -28.29 10.62
CA GLY A 91 -8.77 -29.08 10.83
C GLY A 91 -8.84 -30.33 9.95
N LEU A 92 -8.39 -30.22 8.70
CA LEU A 92 -8.27 -31.32 7.76
C LEU A 92 -7.18 -32.32 8.19
N LEU A 93 -6.02 -31.83 8.62
CA LEU A 93 -4.93 -32.65 9.17
C LEU A 93 -5.38 -33.44 10.40
N GLY A 94 -6.17 -32.84 11.28
CA GLY A 94 -6.75 -33.54 12.44
C GLY A 94 -7.61 -34.74 12.04
N THR A 95 -8.32 -34.65 10.91
CA THR A 95 -9.12 -35.76 10.38
C THR A 95 -8.22 -36.86 9.83
N PHE A 96 -7.19 -36.50 9.04
CA PHE A 96 -6.25 -37.49 8.50
C PHE A 96 -5.44 -38.21 9.58
N LEU A 97 -5.00 -37.49 10.58
CA LEU A 97 -4.29 -38.07 11.72
C LEU A 97 -5.23 -38.97 12.54
N GLY A 98 -6.47 -38.54 12.71
CA GLY A 98 -7.52 -39.34 13.33
C GLY A 98 -7.80 -40.66 12.60
N LEU A 99 -7.93 -40.61 11.28
CA LEU A 99 -8.14 -41.79 10.43
C LEU A 99 -6.91 -42.70 10.41
N GLY A 100 -5.71 -42.12 10.34
CA GLY A 100 -4.45 -42.87 10.35
C GLY A 100 -4.31 -43.74 11.61
N MET A 101 -4.58 -43.19 12.79
CA MET A 101 -4.61 -43.96 14.03
C MET A 101 -5.71 -45.03 14.01
N ALA A 102 -6.92 -44.69 13.54
CA ALA A 102 -8.03 -45.66 13.48
C ALA A 102 -7.71 -46.86 12.57
N LEU A 103 -7.02 -46.64 11.45
CA LEU A 103 -6.56 -47.69 10.54
C LEU A 103 -5.43 -48.54 11.15
N ASP A 104 -4.51 -47.94 11.90
CA ASP A 104 -3.45 -48.65 12.62
C ASP A 104 -4.04 -49.60 13.69
N HIS A 105 -5.03 -49.11 14.45
CA HIS A 105 -5.79 -49.93 15.39
C HIS A 105 -6.54 -51.07 14.68
N ALA A 106 -7.18 -50.80 13.54
CA ALA A 106 -7.88 -51.81 12.74
C ALA A 106 -6.94 -52.90 12.22
N SER A 107 -5.76 -52.52 11.72
CA SER A 107 -4.71 -53.44 11.27
C SER A 107 -4.27 -54.37 12.40
N THR A 108 -4.08 -53.82 13.60
CA THR A 108 -3.71 -54.58 14.81
C THR A 108 -4.81 -55.57 15.24
N ILE A 109 -6.08 -55.19 15.14
CA ILE A 109 -7.22 -56.07 15.43
C ILE A 109 -7.33 -57.21 14.41
N LEU A 110 -7.15 -56.92 13.12
CA LEU A 110 -7.17 -57.92 12.06
C LEU A 110 -6.01 -58.92 12.19
N GLN A 111 -4.81 -58.47 12.57
CA GLN A 111 -3.69 -59.36 12.85
C GLN A 111 -3.95 -60.27 14.07
N LYS A 112 -4.61 -59.78 15.12
CA LYS A 112 -5.02 -60.59 16.27
C LYS A 112 -6.13 -61.59 15.94
N SER A 113 -7.11 -61.18 15.13
CA SER A 113 -8.23 -62.03 14.73
C SER A 113 -7.84 -63.10 13.71
N GLY A 114 -6.80 -62.89 12.91
CA GLY A 114 -6.27 -63.90 11.97
C GLY A 114 -5.68 -65.15 12.65
N ASN A 115 -5.41 -65.07 13.96
CA ASN A 115 -4.83 -66.16 14.76
C ASN A 115 -5.80 -66.84 15.74
N ALA A 116 -7.09 -66.47 15.78
CA ALA A 116 -8.03 -66.95 16.80
C ALA A 116 -9.37 -67.48 16.24
N SER A 117 -9.87 -68.55 16.91
CA SER A 117 -11.03 -69.37 16.57
C SER A 117 -12.37 -68.60 16.55
N VAL A 118 -13.42 -69.25 16.01
CA VAL A 118 -14.78 -68.75 15.71
C VAL A 118 -15.47 -67.91 16.82
N GLY A 119 -15.07 -68.02 18.09
CA GLY A 119 -15.53 -67.15 19.18
C GLY A 119 -14.94 -65.73 19.19
N ALA A 120 -13.80 -65.51 18.52
CA ALA A 120 -13.15 -64.20 18.36
C ALA A 120 -13.83 -63.31 17.30
N MET A 121 -14.69 -63.88 16.44
CA MET A 121 -15.36 -63.15 15.37
C MET A 121 -16.42 -62.15 15.90
N GLY A 122 -17.07 -62.46 17.03
CA GLY A 122 -17.98 -61.53 17.71
C GLY A 122 -17.27 -60.32 18.31
N GLY A 123 -16.07 -60.54 18.89
CA GLY A 123 -15.20 -59.46 19.36
C GLY A 123 -14.70 -58.59 18.22
N ALA A 124 -14.29 -59.20 17.10
CA ALA A 124 -13.87 -58.48 15.90
C ALA A 124 -14.99 -57.60 15.31
N MET A 125 -16.25 -58.06 15.30
CA MET A 125 -17.39 -57.22 14.85
C MET A 125 -17.67 -56.05 15.81
N GLN A 126 -17.54 -56.25 17.12
CA GLN A 126 -17.72 -55.19 18.10
C GLN A 126 -16.60 -54.15 18.01
N ASP A 127 -15.37 -54.58 17.76
CA ASP A 127 -14.22 -53.70 17.51
C ASP A 127 -14.37 -52.92 16.20
N LEU A 128 -14.93 -53.55 15.14
CA LEU A 128 -15.24 -52.88 13.88
C LEU A 128 -16.34 -51.82 14.05
N THR A 129 -17.32 -52.09 14.91
CA THR A 129 -18.40 -51.15 15.24
C THR A 129 -17.85 -49.97 16.06
N ALA A 130 -16.96 -50.22 17.02
CA ALA A 130 -16.27 -49.19 17.77
C ALA A 130 -15.36 -48.32 16.87
N MET A 131 -14.70 -48.93 15.88
CA MET A 131 -13.92 -48.23 14.87
C MET A 131 -14.80 -47.33 13.98
N MET A 132 -15.97 -47.81 13.55
CA MET A 132 -16.93 -46.99 12.79
C MET A 132 -17.45 -45.79 13.61
N GLN A 133 -17.69 -45.95 14.91
CA GLN A 133 -18.04 -44.83 15.78
C GLN A 133 -16.89 -43.85 15.99
N GLY A 134 -15.65 -44.34 16.08
CA GLY A 134 -14.44 -43.52 16.15
C GLY A 134 -14.20 -42.68 14.90
N LEU A 135 -14.66 -43.15 13.73
CA LEU A 135 -14.58 -42.43 12.46
C LEU A 135 -15.33 -41.08 12.52
N GLY A 136 -16.51 -41.06 13.14
CA GLY A 136 -17.33 -39.85 13.29
C GLY A 136 -16.68 -38.79 14.19
N THR A 137 -15.92 -39.16 15.22
CA THR A 137 -15.24 -38.22 16.11
C THR A 137 -14.02 -37.58 15.45
N LYS A 138 -13.39 -38.27 14.48
CA LYS A 138 -12.30 -37.70 13.68
C LYS A 138 -12.77 -36.70 12.64
N PHE A 139 -14.02 -36.78 12.18
CA PHE A 139 -14.64 -35.74 11.35
C PHE A 139 -15.01 -34.46 12.13
N LYS A 140 -15.19 -34.54 13.46
CA LYS A 140 -15.51 -33.37 14.30
C LYS A 140 -14.39 -32.33 14.30
N THR A 141 -13.13 -32.75 14.20
CA THR A 141 -11.99 -31.81 14.17
C THR A 141 -11.99 -30.96 12.90
N SER A 142 -12.40 -31.52 11.75
CA SER A 142 -12.61 -30.75 10.51
C SER A 142 -13.76 -29.76 10.67
N THR A 143 -14.85 -30.18 11.32
CA THR A 143 -16.01 -29.32 11.57
C THR A 143 -15.61 -28.08 12.38
N TRP A 144 -14.75 -28.23 13.39
CA TRP A 144 -14.21 -27.08 14.14
C TRP A 144 -13.27 -26.20 13.33
N GLY A 145 -12.42 -26.79 12.47
CA GLY A 145 -11.57 -26.02 11.58
C GLY A 145 -12.38 -25.15 10.61
N ILE A 146 -13.46 -25.71 10.04
CA ILE A 146 -14.37 -24.99 9.14
C ILE A 146 -15.17 -23.94 9.92
N MET A 147 -15.70 -24.28 11.09
CA MET A 147 -16.39 -23.31 11.96
C MET A 147 -15.48 -22.15 12.34
N ALA A 148 -14.25 -22.42 12.76
CA ALA A 148 -13.25 -21.40 13.06
C ALA A 148 -12.90 -20.54 11.85
N PHE A 149 -12.73 -21.14 10.67
CA PHE A 149 -12.52 -20.43 9.41
C PHE A 149 -13.65 -19.45 9.13
N ILE A 150 -14.91 -19.90 9.20
CA ILE A 150 -16.07 -19.05 8.94
C ILE A 150 -16.16 -17.93 9.98
N LEU A 151 -16.01 -18.24 11.27
CA LEU A 151 -16.08 -17.24 12.34
C LEU A 151 -15.01 -16.16 12.19
N LEU A 152 -13.77 -16.56 11.90
CA LEU A 152 -12.67 -15.61 11.70
C LEU A 152 -12.91 -14.78 10.44
N LYS A 153 -13.41 -15.38 9.35
CA LYS A 153 -13.77 -14.62 8.14
C LYS A 153 -14.89 -13.63 8.38
N VAL A 154 -15.97 -14.03 9.06
CA VAL A 154 -17.06 -13.11 9.41
C VAL A 154 -16.54 -11.97 10.30
N TRP A 155 -15.64 -12.27 11.24
CA TRP A 155 -14.99 -11.28 12.08
C TRP A 155 -14.13 -10.29 11.25
N GLU A 156 -13.33 -10.77 10.29
CA GLU A 156 -12.56 -9.93 9.37
C GLU A 156 -13.46 -8.99 8.57
N LEU A 157 -14.55 -9.52 8.00
CA LEU A 157 -15.54 -8.71 7.27
C LEU A 157 -16.20 -7.67 8.17
N ALA A 158 -16.54 -8.04 9.41
CA ALA A 158 -17.20 -7.14 10.37
C ALA A 158 -16.26 -6.01 10.83
N LEU A 159 -14.98 -6.29 11.06
CA LEU A 159 -14.01 -5.24 11.43
C LEU A 159 -13.62 -4.35 10.24
N GLY A 160 -13.57 -4.92 9.03
CA GLY A 160 -13.26 -4.17 7.80
C GLY A 160 -11.94 -3.41 7.87
N TYR A 161 -10.96 -3.92 8.62
CA TYR A 161 -9.71 -3.19 8.92
C TYR A 161 -8.89 -2.89 7.67
N GLU A 162 -8.94 -3.76 6.65
CA GLU A 162 -8.28 -3.55 5.37
C GLU A 162 -8.82 -2.30 4.64
N SER A 163 -10.15 -2.17 4.55
CA SER A 163 -10.80 -1.00 3.95
C SER A 163 -10.50 0.28 4.73
N ARG A 164 -10.47 0.21 6.08
CA ARG A 164 -10.11 1.36 6.94
C ARG A 164 -8.65 1.78 6.74
N ARG A 165 -7.73 0.83 6.66
CA ARG A 165 -6.30 1.09 6.40
C ARG A 165 -6.09 1.70 5.02
N LEU A 166 -6.76 1.19 4.00
CA LEU A 166 -6.69 1.71 2.63
C LEU A 166 -7.25 3.14 2.55
N ALA A 167 -8.41 3.40 3.17
CA ALA A 167 -8.98 4.75 3.25
C ALA A 167 -8.04 5.74 3.97
N TRP A 168 -7.42 5.30 5.08
CA TRP A 168 -6.44 6.10 5.81
C TRP A 168 -5.20 6.40 4.96
N CYS A 169 -4.68 5.40 4.24
CA CYS A 169 -3.53 5.56 3.36
C CYS A 169 -3.83 6.53 2.20
N ILE A 170 -5.00 6.41 1.56
CA ILE A 170 -5.47 7.34 0.53
C ILE A 170 -5.54 8.76 1.08
N ALA A 171 -6.12 8.95 2.27
CA ALA A 171 -6.22 10.27 2.89
C ALA A 171 -4.83 10.88 3.13
N LYS A 172 -3.86 10.09 3.61
CA LYS A 172 -2.48 10.54 3.83
C LYS A 172 -1.73 10.85 2.54
N VAL A 173 -1.91 10.06 1.48
CA VAL A 173 -1.30 10.35 0.17
C VAL A 173 -1.89 11.64 -0.42
N LYS A 174 -3.21 11.83 -0.31
CA LYS A 174 -3.87 13.08 -0.74
C LYS A 174 -3.35 14.30 0.01
N ASP A 175 -3.16 14.19 1.32
CA ASP A 175 -2.59 15.25 2.17
C ASP A 175 -1.17 15.64 1.72
N GLN A 176 -0.31 14.64 1.48
CA GLN A 176 1.06 14.86 0.97
C GLN A 176 1.08 15.48 -0.43
N LEU A 177 0.17 15.04 -1.32
CA LEU A 177 0.02 15.61 -2.65
C LEU A 177 -0.44 17.07 -2.60
N ALA A 178 -1.39 17.41 -1.72
CA ALA A 178 -1.85 18.79 -1.55
C ALA A 178 -0.72 19.71 -1.08
N ILE A 179 0.08 19.28 -0.09
CA ILE A 179 1.26 20.03 0.38
C ILE A 179 2.30 20.20 -0.75
N SER A 180 2.52 19.15 -1.56
CA SER A 180 3.45 19.20 -2.69
C SER A 180 2.96 20.13 -3.81
N GLN A 181 1.65 20.10 -4.11
CA GLN A 181 1.03 21.00 -5.06
C GLN A 181 1.13 22.46 -4.60
N GLU A 182 0.83 22.75 -3.35
CA GLU A 182 0.96 24.10 -2.78
C GLU A 182 2.41 24.61 -2.86
N LYS A 183 3.40 23.76 -2.54
CA LYS A 183 4.83 24.08 -2.71
C LYS A 183 5.19 24.36 -4.18
N ARG A 184 4.66 23.57 -5.12
CA ARG A 184 4.88 23.78 -6.57
C ARG A 184 4.23 25.07 -7.06
N GLU A 185 3.05 25.40 -6.57
CA GLU A 185 2.37 26.66 -6.91
C GLU A 185 3.09 27.87 -6.34
N ALA A 186 3.55 27.81 -5.10
CA ALA A 186 4.38 28.86 -4.49
C ALA A 186 5.69 29.05 -5.28
N ALA A 187 6.33 27.96 -5.69
CA ALA A 187 7.53 28.01 -6.53
C ALA A 187 7.26 28.60 -7.92
N ARG A 188 6.12 28.26 -8.55
CA ARG A 188 5.69 28.85 -9.83
C ARG A 188 5.45 30.37 -9.71
N LYS A 189 4.69 30.80 -8.69
CA LYS A 189 4.45 32.24 -8.45
C LYS A 189 5.76 33.00 -8.21
N ALA A 190 6.69 32.43 -7.44
CA ALA A 190 8.01 33.02 -7.24
C ALA A 190 8.82 33.10 -8.54
N HIS A 191 8.73 32.08 -9.40
CA HIS A 191 9.38 32.06 -10.71
C HIS A 191 8.80 33.10 -11.66
N ASP A 192 7.47 33.26 -11.71
CA ASP A 192 6.81 34.26 -12.56
C ASP A 192 7.16 35.69 -12.15
N VAL A 193 7.22 35.96 -10.84
CA VAL A 193 7.69 37.26 -10.31
C VAL A 193 9.15 37.51 -10.67
N PHE A 194 9.99 36.47 -10.64
CA PHE A 194 11.38 36.57 -11.06
C PHE A 194 11.51 36.88 -12.56
N LEU A 195 10.76 36.18 -13.42
CA LEU A 195 10.73 36.43 -14.86
C LEU A 195 10.29 37.85 -15.19
N HIS A 196 9.22 38.33 -14.55
CA HIS A 196 8.75 39.71 -14.72
C HIS A 196 9.82 40.75 -14.34
N LYS A 197 10.55 40.52 -13.24
CA LYS A 197 11.66 41.41 -12.85
C LYS A 197 12.80 41.40 -13.86
N CYS A 198 13.16 40.22 -14.38
CA CYS A 198 14.17 40.10 -15.44
C CYS A 198 13.73 40.86 -16.69
N MET A 199 12.50 40.65 -17.17
CA MET A 199 11.97 41.35 -18.34
C MET A 199 11.93 42.87 -18.15
N ALA A 200 11.49 43.36 -16.98
CA ALA A 200 11.47 44.78 -16.66
C ALA A 200 12.89 45.38 -16.65
N ASN A 201 13.86 44.67 -16.07
CA ASN A 201 15.26 45.10 -16.08
C ASN A 201 15.83 45.11 -17.50
N THR A 202 15.60 44.07 -18.30
CA THR A 202 16.04 44.00 -19.69
C THR A 202 15.45 45.14 -20.53
N ALA A 203 14.15 45.43 -20.37
CA ALA A 203 13.50 46.54 -21.04
C ALA A 203 14.14 47.89 -20.67
N LYS A 204 14.46 48.09 -19.39
CA LYS A 204 15.15 49.30 -18.91
C LYS A 204 16.53 49.45 -19.54
N TYR A 205 17.33 48.38 -19.59
CA TYR A 205 18.64 48.41 -20.25
C TYR A 205 18.51 48.67 -21.76
N LEU A 206 17.52 48.08 -22.43
CA LEU A 206 17.27 48.29 -23.84
C LEU A 206 16.87 49.75 -24.13
N SER A 207 15.97 50.32 -23.33
CA SER A 207 15.56 51.72 -23.49
C SER A 207 16.70 52.70 -23.25
N ASP A 208 17.57 52.41 -22.26
CA ASP A 208 18.73 53.25 -21.96
C ASP A 208 19.79 53.15 -23.08
N ALA A 209 20.00 51.96 -23.64
CA ALA A 209 20.87 51.74 -24.78
C ALA A 209 20.33 52.45 -26.05
N MET A 210 19.03 52.34 -26.33
CA MET A 210 18.41 53.06 -27.46
C MET A 210 18.45 54.58 -27.27
N GLY A 211 18.24 55.07 -26.05
CA GLY A 211 18.37 56.50 -25.73
C GLY A 211 19.76 57.02 -26.05
N LYS A 212 20.80 56.31 -25.59
CA LYS A 212 22.20 56.62 -25.91
C LYS A 212 22.48 56.59 -27.42
N GLN A 213 21.91 55.62 -28.13
CA GLN A 213 22.09 55.52 -29.58
C GLN A 213 21.37 56.67 -30.34
N ALA A 214 20.17 57.05 -29.90
CA ALA A 214 19.41 58.17 -30.46
C ALA A 214 20.12 59.52 -30.22
N ASP A 215 20.67 59.72 -29.03
CA ASP A 215 21.47 60.91 -28.71
C ASP A 215 22.75 60.98 -29.54
N ALA A 216 23.48 59.86 -29.66
CA ALA A 216 24.67 59.79 -30.51
C ALA A 216 24.34 60.07 -31.98
N MET A 217 23.22 59.54 -32.48
CA MET A 217 22.75 59.76 -33.85
C MET A 217 22.34 61.22 -34.07
N LYS A 218 21.68 61.85 -33.10
CA LYS A 218 21.30 63.27 -33.16
C LYS A 218 22.53 64.18 -33.21
N VAL A 219 23.57 63.88 -32.42
CA VAL A 219 24.84 64.63 -32.45
C VAL A 219 25.53 64.49 -33.81
N GLN A 220 25.61 63.27 -34.37
CA GLN A 220 26.16 63.06 -35.71
C GLN A 220 25.40 63.85 -36.78
N TRP A 221 24.06 63.87 -36.69
CA TRP A 221 23.21 64.61 -37.63
C TRP A 221 23.46 66.13 -37.58
N HIS A 222 23.55 66.70 -36.38
CA HIS A 222 23.89 68.12 -36.21
C HIS A 222 25.27 68.44 -36.78
N GLN A 223 26.26 67.58 -36.57
CA GLN A 223 27.60 67.80 -37.07
C GLN A 223 27.68 67.74 -38.61
N GLN A 224 26.86 66.89 -39.24
CA GLN A 224 26.76 66.83 -40.70
C GLN A 224 26.05 68.06 -41.29
N LEU A 225 25.04 68.60 -40.59
CA LEU A 225 24.39 69.87 -40.95
C LEU A 225 25.37 71.05 -40.85
N GLU A 226 26.20 71.09 -39.82
CA GLU A 226 27.23 72.14 -39.69
C GLU A 226 28.30 72.05 -40.78
N LEU A 227 28.78 70.84 -41.09
CA LEU A 227 29.76 70.62 -42.15
C LEU A 227 29.20 71.03 -43.53
N SER A 228 27.95 70.66 -43.84
CA SER A 228 27.30 71.03 -45.10
C SER A 228 27.03 72.54 -45.20
N SER A 229 26.62 73.18 -44.10
CA SER A 229 26.48 74.64 -44.00
C SER A 229 27.81 75.37 -44.23
N ASN A 230 28.87 74.90 -43.58
CA ASN A 230 30.22 75.47 -43.74
C ASN A 230 30.77 75.25 -45.16
N ALA A 231 30.52 74.08 -45.77
CA ALA A 231 30.88 73.81 -47.15
C ALA A 231 30.13 74.74 -48.14
N MET A 232 28.85 75.02 -47.89
CA MET A 232 28.08 75.99 -48.68
C MET A 232 28.62 77.42 -48.53
N LYS A 233 28.95 77.85 -47.30
CA LYS A 233 29.59 79.16 -47.07
C LYS A 233 30.93 79.27 -47.78
N ALA A 234 31.78 78.25 -47.69
CA ALA A 234 33.08 78.20 -48.37
C ALA A 234 32.96 78.26 -49.90
N ARG A 235 31.99 77.56 -50.49
CA ARG A 235 31.67 77.66 -51.94
C ARG A 235 31.20 79.05 -52.34
N LYS A 236 30.41 79.72 -51.50
CA LYS A 236 29.92 81.07 -51.77
C LYS A 236 31.07 82.09 -51.76
N ILE A 237 31.99 81.96 -50.81
CA ILE A 237 33.19 82.81 -50.71
C ILE A 237 34.13 82.57 -51.91
N SER A 238 34.31 81.31 -52.35
CA SER A 238 35.18 81.02 -53.49
C SER A 238 34.62 81.49 -54.84
N CYS A 239 33.29 81.55 -55.00
CA CYS A 239 32.66 82.21 -56.17
C CYS A 239 32.89 83.71 -56.16
N TRP A 240 32.72 84.37 -55.00
CA TRP A 240 32.97 85.81 -54.86
C TRP A 240 34.44 86.20 -55.16
N CYS A 241 35.40 85.42 -54.69
CA CYS A 241 36.83 85.64 -54.98
C CYS A 241 37.23 85.35 -56.44
N ARG A 242 36.41 84.62 -57.20
CA ARG A 242 36.65 84.34 -58.62
C ARG A 242 36.10 85.45 -59.51
N ASP A 243 34.98 86.05 -59.11
CA ASP A 243 34.35 87.17 -59.82
C ASP A 243 35.11 88.49 -59.62
N SER A 244 35.83 88.63 -58.51
CA SER A 244 36.64 89.83 -58.20
C SER A 244 38.04 89.84 -58.85
N ARG A 245 38.32 88.92 -59.80
CA ARG A 245 39.65 88.72 -60.41
C ARG A 245 39.66 88.85 -61.94
N VAL A 246 38.64 89.52 -62.49
CA VAL A 246 38.53 89.96 -63.90
C VAL A 246 38.51 91.48 -63.89
#